data_AF-A0A847G9T9-F1
#
_entry.id   AF-A0A847G9T9-F1
#
_cell.length_a   1.000
_cell.length_b   1.000
_cell.length_c   1.000
_cell.angle_alpha   90.00
_cell.angle_beta   90.00
_cell.angle_gamma   90.00
#
_symmetry.space_group_name_H-M   'P 1'
#
loop_
_entity.id
_entity.type
_entity.pdbx_description
1 polymer ?
#
loop_
_entity_poly.entity_id
_entity_poly.type
_entity_poly.pdbx_seq_one_letter_code
_entity_poly.pdbx_strand_id
1 'polypeptide(L)' 'WQYTSEDPETGLREFSCGPASNEHASGWPPGVTLPMHKYLNVTGGYLSFEVDRPEGRPTLTARFHDVDGNVLYTEAFRAE' A
#
# COMPACT_ATOMS: atom_id res chain seq x y z
N TRP A 1 2.36 -5.93 9.15
CA TRP A 1 1.76 -4.66 8.74
C TRP A 1 1.79 -4.55 7.22
N GLN A 2 0.95 -3.66 6.69
CA GLN A 2 0.96 -3.17 5.32
C GLN A 2 1.08 -1.65 5.39
N TYR A 3 1.93 -1.02 4.58
CA TYR A 3 2.01 0.44 4.50
C TYR A 3 2.46 0.94 3.13
N THR A 4 2.09 2.18 2.83
CA THR A 4 2.78 3.00 1.83
C THR A 4 3.18 4.34 2.45
N SER A 5 4.36 4.81 2.10
CA SER A 5 4.93 6.07 2.56
C SER A 5 5.48 6.92 1.42
N GLU A 6 5.57 8.22 1.69
CA GLU A 6 6.26 9.20 0.86
C GLU A 6 7.43 9.76 1.64
N ASP A 7 8.63 9.63 1.09
CA ASP A 7 9.76 10.41 1.56
C ASP A 7 9.53 11.90 1.20
N PRO A 8 9.53 12.81 2.18
CA PRO A 8 9.15 14.21 1.93
C PRO A 8 10.23 15.01 1.20
N GLU A 9 11.49 14.53 1.19
CA GLU A 9 12.59 15.23 0.52
C GLU A 9 12.69 14.86 -0.96
N THR A 10 12.51 13.57 -1.28
CA THR A 10 12.70 13.01 -2.62
C THR A 10 11.39 12.74 -3.36
N GLY A 11 10.26 12.66 -2.63
CA GLY A 11 8.98 12.21 -3.17
C GLY A 11 8.92 10.71 -3.44
N LEU A 12 9.92 9.94 -3.01
CA LEU A 12 9.97 8.49 -3.25
C LEU A 12 8.77 7.79 -2.60
N ARG A 13 8.07 6.99 -3.40
CA ARG A 13 7.01 6.08 -2.93
C ARG A 13 7.61 4.75 -2.50
N GLU A 14 7.37 4.38 -1.25
CA GLU A 14 7.71 3.06 -0.71
C GLU A 14 6.43 2.28 -0.42
N PHE A 15 6.44 1.00 -0.80
CA PHE A 15 5.34 0.06 -0.51
C PHE A 15 5.90 -1.15 0.26
N SER A 16 5.19 -1.56 1.31
CA SER A 16 5.57 -2.73 2.10
C SER A 16 4.35 -3.55 2.50
N CYS A 17 4.45 -4.86 2.34
CA CYS A 17 3.44 -5.83 2.73
C CYS A 17 4.13 -7.00 3.43
N GLY A 18 4.15 -6.97 4.77
CA GLY A 18 4.93 -7.93 5.56
C GLY A 18 4.28 -9.31 5.67
N PRO A 19 3.22 -9.46 6.48
CA PRO A 19 2.63 -10.75 6.78
C PRO A 19 1.54 -11.13 5.79
N ALA A 20 1.53 -12.40 5.37
CA ALA A 20 0.46 -12.95 4.56
C ALA A 20 -0.82 -13.24 5.38
N SER A 21 -0.72 -13.39 6.71
CA SER A 21 -1.83 -13.75 7.60
C SER A 21 -1.99 -12.78 8.78
N ASN A 22 -3.18 -12.71 9.37
CA ASN A 22 -3.48 -11.81 10.49
C ASN A 22 -2.78 -12.22 11.78
N GLU A 23 -2.56 -13.51 11.98
CA GLU A 23 -1.92 -14.08 13.18
C GLU A 23 -0.47 -13.62 13.34
N HIS A 24 0.18 -13.29 12.21
CA HIS A 24 1.56 -12.78 12.18
C HIS A 24 1.61 -11.25 12.03
N ALA A 25 0.45 -10.57 12.03
CA ALA A 25 0.39 -9.12 11.94
C ALA A 25 0.79 -8.48 13.28
N SER A 26 2.01 -7.97 13.34
CA SER A 26 2.57 -7.31 14.53
C SER A 26 3.68 -6.35 14.12
N GLY A 27 4.27 -5.63 15.08
CA GLY A 27 5.53 -4.87 14.95
C GLY A 27 5.40 -3.40 14.53
N TRP A 28 4.20 -2.84 14.62
CA TRP A 28 4.00 -1.39 14.68
C TRP A 28 3.05 -1.02 15.82
N PRO A 29 3.31 0.05 16.61
CA PRO A 29 2.44 0.45 17.71
C PRO A 29 1.02 0.84 17.25
N PRO A 30 -0.05 0.32 17.89
CA PRO A 30 -1.41 0.71 17.56
C PRO A 30 -1.65 2.22 17.73
N GLY A 31 -2.34 2.83 16.77
CA GLY A 31 -2.72 4.26 16.82
C GLY A 31 -1.58 5.25 16.55
N VAL A 32 -0.35 4.78 16.28
CA VAL A 32 0.76 5.65 15.91
C VAL A 32 0.87 5.70 14.39
N THR A 33 0.74 6.87 13.78
CA THR A 33 1.00 7.08 12.35
C THR A 33 1.99 8.22 12.19
N LEU A 34 3.05 8.01 11.42
CA LEU A 34 4.02 9.06 11.11
C LEU A 34 3.56 9.90 9.91
N PRO A 35 4.00 11.16 9.77
CA PRO A 35 3.60 12.03 8.66
C PRO A 35 3.88 11.48 7.26
N MET A 36 4.90 10.62 7.14
CA MET A 36 5.29 9.99 5.88
C MET A 36 4.31 8.91 5.44
N HIS A 37 3.56 8.29 6.36
CA HIS A 37 2.62 7.22 6.03
C HIS A 37 1.41 7.78 5.28
N LYS A 38 1.21 7.32 4.06
CA LYS A 38 -0.03 7.55 3.29
C LYS A 38 -1.08 6.49 3.62
N TYR A 39 -0.63 5.29 3.98
CA TYR A 39 -1.46 4.19 4.49
C TYR A 39 -0.63 3.36 5.46
N LEU A 40 -1.24 2.90 6.55
CA LEU A 40 -0.66 1.95 7.47
C LEU A 40 -1.77 1.12 8.11
N ASN A 41 -1.63 -0.20 8.05
CA ASN A 41 -2.54 -1.12 8.72
C ASN A 41 -1.78 -2.33 9.27
N VAL A 42 -2.01 -2.67 10.54
CA VAL A 42 -1.40 -3.84 11.18
C VAL A 42 -2.29 -5.06 10.90
N THR A 43 -2.22 -5.53 9.65
CA THR A 43 -3.01 -6.65 9.12
C THR A 43 -2.14 -7.59 8.28
N GLY A 44 -2.62 -8.80 8.06
CA GLY A 44 -2.16 -9.70 7.01
C GLY A 44 -2.80 -9.39 5.66
N GLY A 45 -2.31 -10.05 4.61
CA GLY A 45 -2.87 -10.00 3.26
C GLY A 45 -1.78 -9.89 2.20
N TYR A 46 -2.06 -9.21 1.09
CA TYR A 46 -1.11 -9.08 -0.02
C TYR A 46 -1.22 -7.72 -0.72
N LEU A 47 -0.19 -7.39 -1.51
CA LEU A 47 -0.12 -6.19 -2.34
C LEU A 47 -0.16 -6.62 -3.81
N SER A 48 -1.05 -6.02 -4.58
CA SER A 48 -1.09 -6.20 -6.03
C SER A 48 -0.74 -4.89 -6.76
N PHE A 49 -0.10 -5.05 -7.91
CA PHE A 49 0.16 -3.96 -8.85
C PHE A 49 -0.46 -4.31 -10.19
N GLU A 50 -1.18 -3.37 -10.77
CA GLU A 50 -1.79 -3.50 -12.08
C GLU A 50 -1.34 -2.34 -12.97
N VAL A 51 -0.89 -2.66 -14.18
CA VAL A 51 -0.55 -1.66 -15.19
C VAL A 51 -1.53 -1.80 -16.34
N ASP A 52 -2.29 -0.74 -16.60
CA ASP A 52 -3.24 -0.67 -17.71
C ASP A 52 -3.17 0.70 -18.41
N ARG A 53 -3.97 0.90 -19.46
CA ARG A 53 -4.05 2.14 -20.24
C ARG A 53 -5.48 2.69 -20.30
N PRO A 54 -6.08 3.11 -19.17
CA PRO A 54 -7.37 3.80 -19.20
C PRO A 54 -7.25 5.06 -20.06
N GLU A 55 -8.17 5.21 -21.02
CA GLU A 55 -8.16 6.31 -22.00
C GLU A 55 -6.85 6.41 -22.79
N GLY A 56 -6.17 5.28 -23.00
CA GLY A 56 -4.90 5.21 -23.73
C GLY A 56 -3.68 5.64 -22.93
N ARG A 57 -3.82 6.06 -21.67
CA ARG A 57 -2.73 6.57 -20.84
C ARG A 57 -2.22 5.53 -19.83
N PRO A 58 -0.93 5.15 -19.86
CA PRO A 58 -0.36 4.20 -18.90
C PRO A 58 -0.62 4.63 -17.46
N THR A 59 -1.19 3.72 -16.67
CA THR A 59 -1.53 3.93 -15.27
C THR A 59 -1.13 2.70 -14.47
N LEU A 60 -0.33 2.90 -13.43
CA LEU A 60 -0.02 1.89 -12.41
C LEU A 60 -1.01 2.05 -11.25
N THR A 61 -1.69 0.99 -10.85
CA THR A 61 -2.55 0.95 -9.66
C THR A 61 -1.98 -0.03 -8.65
N ALA A 62 -1.63 0.45 -7.46
CA ALA A 62 -1.20 -0.35 -6.32
C ALA A 62 -2.39 -0.58 -5.39
N ARG A 63 -2.64 -1.81 -4.96
CA ARG A 63 -3.73 -2.16 -4.05
C ARG A 63 -3.26 -3.05 -2.92
N PHE A 64 -3.53 -2.62 -1.69
CA PHE A 64 -3.40 -3.47 -0.51
C PHE A 64 -4.70 -4.24 -0.30
N HIS A 65 -4.58 -5.55 -0.10
CA HIS A 65 -5.68 -6.46 0.16
C HIS A 65 -5.56 -7.06 1.55
N ASP A 66 -6.68 -7.36 2.19
CA ASP A 66 -6.69 -8.23 3.37
C ASP A 66 -6.49 -9.71 2.99
N VAL A 67 -6.58 -10.59 3.99
CA VAL A 67 -6.42 -12.04 3.82
C VAL A 67 -7.55 -12.69 2.99
N ASP A 68 -8.71 -12.05 2.91
CA ASP A 68 -9.88 -12.51 2.16
C ASP A 68 -9.91 -11.92 0.73
N GLY A 69 -8.95 -11.06 0.39
CA GLY A 69 -8.81 -10.41 -0.91
C GLY A 69 -9.55 -9.07 -1.03
N ASN A 70 -10.21 -8.59 0.03
CA ASN A 70 -10.87 -7.28 0.00
C ASN A 70 -9.83 -6.17 -0.08
N VAL A 71 -10.09 -5.16 -0.91
CA VAL A 71 -9.20 -4.02 -1.05
C VAL A 71 -9.33 -3.10 0.16
N LEU A 72 -8.21 -2.89 0.86
CA LEU A 72 -8.11 -2.00 2.02
C LEU A 72 -7.63 -0.59 1.65
N TYR A 73 -6.78 -0.49 0.62
CA TYR A 73 -6.25 0.79 0.14
C TYR A 73 -5.87 0.68 -1.34
N THR A 74 -6.02 1.78 -2.07
CA THR A 74 -5.65 1.90 -3.48
C THR A 74 -4.95 3.22 -3.73
N GLU A 75 -3.88 3.19 -4.51
CA GLU A 75 -3.20 4.37 -5.03
C GLU A 75 -2.86 4.18 -6.50
N ALA A 76 -3.05 5.23 -7.31
CA ALA A 76 -2.84 5.18 -8.75
C ALA A 76 -1.87 6.26 -9.22
N PHE A 77 -0.97 5.88 -10.12
CA PHE A 77 0.05 6.73 -10.72
C PHE A 77 -0.16 6.74 -12.23
N ARG A 78 -0.47 7.91 -12.78
CA ARG A 78 -0.63 8.09 -14.23
C ARG A 78 0.67 8.61 -14.81
N ALA A 79 1.09 8.06 -15.95
CA ALA A 79 2.16 8.64 -16.74
C ALA A 79 1.74 10.04 -17.23
N GLU A 80 2.72 10.95 -17.33
CA GLU A 80 2.53 12.29 -17.91
C GLU A 80 2.20 12.22 -19.41
#